data_AF-A0AA89Q8S2-F1
#
_entry.id   AF-A0AA89Q8S2-F1
#
_cell.length_a   1.000
_cell.length_b   1.000
_cell.length_c   1.000
_cell.angle_alpha   90.00
_cell.angle_beta   90.00
_cell.angle_gamma   90.00
#
_symmetry.space_group_name_H-M   'P 1'
#
loop_
_entity.id
_entity.type
_entity.pdbx_description
1 polymer ?
#
loop_
_entity_poly.entity_id
_entity_poly.type
_entity_poly.pdbx_seq_one_letter_code
_entity_poly.pdbx_strand_id
1 'polypeptide(L)'
;MASFLRRRVSPDVATHPDPATLAAVLGRIREEAGVRPEREVPAGVEVVRRRGTGADYLFLIDHTGRGAEIPAGGVALLTGKPVVGSFTLPAGGVAVVREPVAGPGW
;
A
#
# COMPACT_ATOMS: atom_id res chain seq x y z
N MET A 1 13.91 15.81 -29.77
CA MET A 1 13.09 16.18 -28.59
C MET A 1 11.64 15.79 -28.87
N ALA A 2 11.29 14.51 -28.70
CA ALA A 2 9.95 14.01 -29.00
C ALA A 2 9.04 14.22 -27.79
N SER A 3 8.08 15.14 -27.92
CA SER A 3 7.00 15.35 -26.96
C SER A 3 6.07 14.14 -26.98
N PHE A 4 6.08 13.35 -25.91
CA PHE A 4 5.18 12.20 -25.75
C PHE A 4 3.84 12.70 -25.20
N LEU A 5 2.95 13.13 -26.08
CA LEU A 5 1.55 13.40 -25.73
C LEU A 5 0.88 12.09 -25.32
N ARG A 6 0.86 11.77 -24.01
CA ARG A 6 0.02 10.70 -23.48
C ARG A 6 -1.44 11.06 -23.74
N ARG A 7 -2.10 10.31 -24.63
CA ARG A 7 -3.53 10.44 -24.91
C ARG A 7 -4.30 10.15 -23.61
N ARG A 8 -5.09 11.12 -23.12
CA ARG A 8 -5.99 10.86 -21.98
C ARG A 8 -7.07 9.90 -22.45
N VAL A 9 -7.23 8.78 -21.75
CA VAL A 9 -8.31 7.81 -21.96
C VAL A 9 -9.13 7.78 -20.70
N SER A 10 -10.46 7.89 -20.84
CA SER A 10 -11.42 7.72 -19.74
C SER A 10 -12.24 6.47 -20.05
N PRO A 11 -11.89 5.30 -19.49
CA PRO A 11 -12.62 4.05 -19.76
C PRO A 11 -13.93 3.99 -18.97
N ASP A 12 -15.01 3.63 -19.64
CA ASP A 12 -16.29 3.25 -19.03
C ASP A 12 -16.38 1.72 -18.91
N VAL A 13 -16.90 1.22 -17.79
CA VAL A 13 -17.20 -0.21 -17.57
C VAL A 13 -18.72 -0.34 -17.46
N ALA A 14 -19.36 -0.72 -18.55
CA ALA A 14 -20.83 -0.70 -18.70
C ALA A 14 -21.54 -1.97 -18.18
N THR A 15 -20.80 -2.97 -17.73
CA THR A 15 -21.33 -4.22 -17.16
C THR A 15 -20.60 -4.56 -15.87
N HIS A 16 -21.04 -5.60 -15.15
CA HIS A 16 -20.31 -6.10 -13.98
C HIS A 16 -19.29 -7.16 -14.44
N PRO A 17 -18.00 -6.83 -14.60
CA PRO A 17 -16.99 -7.81 -14.99
C PRO A 17 -16.81 -8.87 -13.91
N ASP A 18 -16.32 -10.04 -14.32
CA ASP A 18 -15.78 -11.01 -13.37
C ASP A 18 -14.49 -10.45 -12.70
N PRO A 19 -14.05 -11.03 -11.58
CA PRO A 19 -12.88 -10.54 -10.86
C PRO A 19 -11.58 -10.49 -11.68
N ALA A 20 -11.35 -11.43 -12.60
CA ALA A 20 -10.14 -11.46 -13.41
C ALA A 20 -10.14 -10.34 -14.44
N THR A 21 -11.28 -10.11 -15.09
CA THR A 21 -11.47 -9.00 -16.03
C THR A 21 -11.31 -7.65 -15.32
N LEU A 22 -11.89 -7.48 -14.14
CA LEU A 22 -11.75 -6.25 -13.34
C LEU A 22 -10.28 -6.00 -12.95
N ALA A 23 -9.58 -7.04 -12.48
CA ALA A 23 -8.17 -6.95 -12.11
C ALA A 23 -7.28 -6.54 -13.28
N ALA A 24 -7.54 -7.06 -14.49
CA ALA A 24 -6.81 -6.69 -15.70
C ALA A 24 -7.01 -5.21 -16.06
N VAL A 25 -8.25 -4.71 -16.01
CA VAL A 25 -8.56 -3.29 -16.27
C VAL A 25 -7.86 -2.38 -15.26
N LEU A 26 -7.99 -2.67 -13.96
CA LEU A 26 -7.36 -1.88 -12.90
C LEU A 26 -5.82 -1.96 -12.97
N GLY A 27 -5.27 -3.11 -13.34
CA GLY A 27 -3.83 -3.30 -13.54
C GLY A 27 -3.27 -2.36 -14.60
N ARG A 28 -3.94 -2.28 -15.76
CA ARG A 28 -3.55 -1.35 -16.83
C ARG A 28 -3.65 0.11 -16.40
N ILE A 29 -4.75 0.51 -15.73
CA ILE A 29 -4.93 1.88 -15.24
C ILE A 29 -3.82 2.26 -14.24
N ARG A 30 -3.51 1.36 -13.30
CA ARG A 30 -2.43 1.54 -12.31
C ARG A 30 -1.07 1.73 -12.99
N GLU A 31 -0.78 0.92 -14.02
CA GLU A 31 0.47 1.01 -14.77
C GLU A 31 0.57 2.34 -15.52
N GLU A 32 -0.48 2.72 -16.25
CA GLU A 32 -0.53 3.98 -17.00
C GLU A 32 -0.40 5.21 -16.09
N ALA A 33 -0.99 5.15 -14.90
CA ALA A 33 -0.94 6.21 -13.90
C ALA A 33 0.35 6.21 -13.05
N GLY A 34 1.22 5.21 -13.19
CA GLY A 34 2.44 5.08 -12.38
C GLY A 34 2.16 4.82 -10.90
N VAL A 35 0.96 4.36 -10.54
CA VAL A 35 0.57 4.09 -9.15
C VAL A 35 1.28 2.82 -8.68
N ARG A 36 1.87 2.87 -7.49
CA ARG A 36 2.63 1.78 -6.86
C ARG A 36 1.99 1.42 -5.51
N PRO A 37 2.17 0.17 -5.04
CA PRO A 37 1.60 -0.21 -3.76
C PRO A 37 2.35 0.53 -2.65
N GLU A 38 1.73 0.66 -1.48
CA GLU A 38 2.41 1.29 -0.34
C GLU A 38 3.60 0.45 0.13
N ARG A 39 3.44 -0.88 0.16
CA ARG A 39 4.49 -1.89 0.40
C ARG A 39 4.20 -3.13 -0.45
N GLU A 40 5.25 -3.82 -0.85
CA GLU A 40 5.12 -5.16 -1.43
C GLU A 40 4.87 -6.15 -0.29
N VAL A 41 3.70 -6.78 -0.27
CA VAL A 41 3.26 -7.71 0.79
C VAL A 41 2.53 -8.91 0.19
N PRO A 42 2.44 -10.04 0.91
CA PRO A 42 1.64 -11.18 0.48
C PRO A 42 0.18 -10.83 0.21
N ALA A 43 -0.44 -11.51 -0.76
CA ALA A 43 -1.86 -11.34 -1.04
C ALA A 43 -2.73 -11.60 0.20
N GLY A 44 -3.66 -10.68 0.45
CA GLY A 44 -4.56 -10.69 1.61
C GLY A 44 -4.01 -9.96 2.85
N VAL A 45 -2.78 -9.43 2.78
CA VAL A 45 -2.31 -8.42 3.73
C VAL A 45 -2.65 -7.04 3.18
N GLU A 46 -3.38 -6.25 3.96
CA GLU A 46 -3.72 -4.86 3.63
C GLU A 46 -2.74 -3.90 4.28
N VAL A 47 -2.30 -2.89 3.51
CA VAL A 47 -1.38 -1.85 3.94
C VAL A 47 -1.95 -0.49 3.57
N VAL A 48 -2.21 0.35 4.58
CA VAL A 48 -2.74 1.70 4.39
C VAL A 48 -1.84 2.71 5.10
N ARG A 49 -1.43 3.75 4.37
CA ARG A 49 -0.72 4.89 4.97
C ARG A 49 -1.64 6.09 5.14
N ARG A 50 -1.75 6.56 6.38
CA ARG A 50 -2.33 7.87 6.71
C ARG A 50 -1.21 8.85 7.01
N ARG A 51 -1.15 9.95 6.25
CA ARG A 51 -0.16 11.00 6.48
C ARG A 51 -0.66 12.00 7.52
N GLY A 52 0.24 12.42 8.41
CA GLY A 52 0.00 13.42 9.44
C GLY A 52 1.09 14.49 9.43
N THR A 53 0.87 15.59 10.15
CA THR A 53 1.82 16.72 10.18
C THR A 53 3.14 16.40 10.89
N GLY A 54 3.12 15.47 11.85
CA GLY A 54 4.32 15.09 12.63
C GLY A 54 4.74 13.62 12.49
N ALA A 55 3.95 12.80 11.80
CA ALA A 55 4.27 11.40 11.49
C ALA A 55 3.31 10.83 10.44
N ASP A 56 3.75 9.77 9.78
CA ASP A 56 2.91 8.89 8.99
C ASP A 56 2.52 7.67 9.83
N TYR A 57 1.36 7.09 9.52
CA TYR A 57 0.82 5.93 10.22
C TYR A 57 0.55 4.83 9.20
N LEU A 58 1.26 3.72 9.35
CA LEU A 58 1.14 2.53 8.52
C LEU A 58 0.25 1.51 9.24
N PHE A 59 -0.95 1.31 8.72
CA PHE A 59 -1.90 0.30 9.19
C PHE A 59 -1.65 -1.00 8.43
N LEU A 60 -1.56 -2.09 9.17
CA LEU A 60 -1.25 -3.43 8.67
C LEU A 60 -2.33 -4.39 9.16
N ILE A 61 -3.00 -5.09 8.24
CA ILE A 61 -4.11 -6.01 8.57
C ILE A 61 -3.91 -7.31 7.80
N ASP A 62 -3.84 -8.45 8.50
CA ASP A 62 -3.80 -9.77 7.88
C ASP A 62 -5.22 -10.36 7.81
N HIS A 63 -5.79 -10.39 6.62
CA HIS A 63 -7.10 -11.01 6.36
C HIS A 63 -7.02 -12.52 6.13
N THR A 64 -5.82 -13.10 6.13
CA THR A 64 -5.59 -14.52 5.75
C THR A 64 -5.27 -15.44 6.92
N GLY A 65 -4.91 -14.89 8.09
CA GLY A 65 -4.53 -15.70 9.24
C GLY A 65 -3.14 -16.34 9.12
N ARG A 66 -2.27 -15.84 8.23
CA ARG A 66 -0.94 -16.41 7.96
C ARG A 66 0.21 -15.57 8.50
N GLY A 67 -0.05 -14.30 8.83
CA GLY A 67 0.96 -13.33 9.22
C GLY A 67 1.84 -12.92 8.03
N ALA A 68 2.73 -11.95 8.27
CA ALA A 68 3.69 -11.49 7.27
C ALA A 68 4.84 -10.71 7.90
N GLU A 69 5.99 -10.68 7.22
CA GLU A 69 7.05 -9.71 7.45
C GLU A 69 6.85 -8.51 6.54
N ILE A 70 6.80 -7.30 7.11
CA ILE A 70 6.45 -6.08 6.39
C ILE A 70 7.51 -5.01 6.62
N PRO A 71 8.12 -4.46 5.54
CA PRO A 71 9.08 -3.37 5.67
C PRO A 71 8.46 -2.13 6.34
N ALA A 72 9.01 -1.77 7.50
CA ALA A 72 8.52 -0.66 8.31
C ALA A 72 9.61 -0.14 9.24
N GLY A 73 9.51 1.13 9.64
CA GLY A 73 10.44 1.74 10.59
C GLY A 73 9.76 2.79 11.46
N GLY A 74 9.97 2.72 12.78
CA GLY A 74 9.35 3.65 13.72
C GLY A 74 8.94 2.96 15.02
N VAL A 75 7.69 3.18 15.45
CA VAL A 75 7.16 2.61 16.70
C VAL A 75 5.84 1.90 16.44
N ALA A 76 5.74 0.63 16.84
CA ALA A 76 4.50 -0.12 16.84
C ALA A 76 3.60 0.38 17.99
N LEU A 77 2.48 1.03 17.66
CA LEU A 77 1.70 1.78 18.66
C LEU A 77 0.93 0.88 19.63
N LEU A 78 0.57 -0.33 19.23
CA LEU A 78 -0.15 -1.26 20.11
C LEU A 78 0.76 -1.90 21.17
N THR A 79 2.07 -1.88 20.96
CA THR A 79 3.04 -2.52 21.87
C THR A 79 4.06 -1.54 22.45
N GLY A 80 4.17 -0.32 21.89
CA GLY A 80 5.18 0.66 22.23
C GLY A 80 6.61 0.29 21.78
N LYS A 81 6.79 -0.82 21.05
CA LYS A 81 8.12 -1.32 20.70
C LYS A 81 8.68 -0.61 19.45
N PRO A 82 9.99 -0.32 19.42
CA PRO A 82 10.64 0.18 18.22
C PRO A 82 10.63 -0.89 17.11
N VAL A 83 10.51 -0.45 15.87
CA VAL A 83 10.53 -1.25 14.65
C VAL A 83 11.66 -0.74 13.79
N VAL A 84 12.58 -1.62 13.39
CA VAL A 84 13.75 -1.27 12.58
C VAL A 84 13.82 -2.20 11.38
N GLY A 85 13.53 -1.66 10.19
CA GLY A 85 13.63 -2.37 8.92
C GLY A 85 12.40 -3.24 8.59
N SER A 86 11.93 -4.07 9.52
CA SER A 86 10.75 -4.94 9.34
C SER A 86 9.89 -5.01 10.59
N PHE A 87 8.59 -5.19 10.39
CA PHE A 87 7.61 -5.54 11.40
C PHE A 87 6.99 -6.91 11.09
N THR A 88 7.06 -7.82 12.06
CA THR A 88 6.34 -9.10 12.04
C THR A 88 4.87 -8.86 12.39
N LEU A 89 3.98 -8.95 11.40
CA LEU A 89 2.54 -8.98 11.61
C LEU A 89 2.12 -10.40 12.03
N PRO A 90 1.54 -10.57 13.23
CA PRO A 90 1.02 -11.87 13.66
C PRO A 90 -0.08 -12.40 12.73
N ALA A 91 -0.27 -13.71 12.71
CA ALA A 91 -1.38 -14.36 12.02
C ALA A 91 -2.74 -13.79 12.46
N GLY A 92 -3.52 -13.29 11.50
CA GLY A 92 -4.81 -12.64 11.74
C GLY A 92 -4.70 -11.31 12.50
N GLY A 93 -3.48 -10.78 12.61
CA GLY A 93 -3.16 -9.63 13.42
C GLY A 93 -3.50 -8.31 12.73
N VAL A 94 -3.58 -7.27 13.57
CA VAL A 94 -3.64 -5.88 13.16
C VAL A 94 -2.52 -5.13 13.87
N ALA A 95 -1.85 -4.23 13.16
CA ALA A 95 -0.84 -3.36 13.74
C ALA A 95 -0.91 -1.96 13.15
N VAL A 96 -0.41 -0.99 13.91
CA VAL A 96 -0.17 0.38 13.44
C VAL A 96 1.26 0.76 13.79
N VAL A 97 2.06 1.10 12.78
CA VAL A 97 3.41 1.62 12.96
C VAL A 97 3.39 3.12 12.70
N ARG A 98 3.81 3.91 13.68
CA ARG A 98 4.06 5.35 13.50
C ARG A 98 5.45 5.51 12.90
N GLU A 99 5.50 5.87 11.63
CA GLU A 99 6.73 6.16 10.91
C GLU A 99 7.03 7.66 11.00
N PRO A 100 8.31 8.08 11.10
CA PRO A 100 8.68 9.47 10.89
C PRO A 100 8.17 9.96 9.53
N VAL A 101 7.75 11.22 9.43
CA VAL A 101 7.43 11.80 8.11
C VAL A 101 8.69 11.69 7.26
N ALA A 102 8.58 11.13 6.06
CA ALA A 102 9.68 11.17 5.11
C ALA A 102 10.04 12.65 4.91
N GLY A 103 11.29 13.03 5.16
CA GLY A 103 11.75 14.39 4.91
C GLY A 103 11.40 14.82 3.48
N PRO A 104 11.25 16.13 3.19
CA PRO A 104 10.89 16.58 1.86
C PRO A 104 11.87 15.98 0.84
N GLY A 105 11.35 15.12 -0.04
CA GLY A 105 12.12 14.50 -1.11
C GLY A 105 12.25 15.45 -2.28
N TRP A 106 13.06 16.50 -2.12
CA TRP A 106 13.57 17.34 -3.19
C TRP A 106 14.97 17.84 -2.83
#